data_AF-A0A162H3I8-F1
#
_entry.id   AF-A0A162H3I8-F1
#
_cell.length_a   1.000
_cell.length_b   1.000
_cell.length_c   1.000
_cell.angle_alpha   90.00
_cell.angle_beta   90.00
_cell.angle_gamma   90.00
#
_symmetry.space_group_name_H-M   'P 1'
#
loop_
_entity.id
_entity.type
_entity.pdbx_description
1 polymer ?
#
loop_
_entity_poly.entity_id
_entity_poly.type
_entity_poly.pdbx_seq_one_letter_code
_entity_poly.pdbx_strand_id
1 'polypeptide(L)'
;MIDKHELEWTKESLRTLRLRMGWSKSELARRLHCSSEDVDSWEDGVRLIETPIKSELEILLRQAEEACDEVKYAPFAENECDKKALEQIHFSRVKLDLE
;
A
#
# COMPACT_ATOMS: atom_id res chain seq x y z
N MET A 1 0.58 11.98 -1.47
CA MET A 1 1.42 10.91 -2.05
C MET A 1 2.52 10.62 -1.05
N ILE A 2 2.75 9.36 -0.72
CA ILE A 2 3.98 8.99 -0.03
C ILE A 2 5.04 9.00 -1.13
N ASP A 3 5.97 9.94 -1.04
CA ASP A 3 7.08 10.06 -1.99
C ASP A 3 7.87 8.75 -2.06
N LYS A 4 8.38 8.44 -3.26
CA LYS A 4 9.23 7.29 -3.62
C LYS A 4 10.60 7.29 -2.92
N HIS A 5 10.71 7.89 -1.74
CA HIS A 5 11.86 7.71 -0.85
C HIS A 5 11.83 6.29 -0.30
N GLU A 6 12.99 5.64 -0.24
CA GLU A 6 13.21 4.38 0.48
C GLU A 6 12.45 4.42 1.79
N LEU A 7 11.29 3.75 1.83
CA LEU A 7 10.37 3.92 2.93
C LEU A 7 11.00 3.25 4.13
N GLU A 8 11.50 4.05 5.06
CA GLU A 8 12.09 3.50 6.26
C GLU A 8 10.97 2.81 7.05
N TRP A 9 11.09 1.50 7.21
CA TRP A 9 10.18 0.70 8.01
C TRP A 9 10.45 0.97 9.50
N THR A 10 9.77 1.99 10.03
CA THR A 10 9.67 2.30 11.45
C THR A 10 8.41 1.67 12.04
N LYS A 11 8.30 1.71 13.37
CA LYS A 11 7.10 1.24 14.08
C LYS A 11 5.84 2.00 13.67
N GLU A 12 5.97 3.30 13.37
CA GLU A 12 4.87 4.15 12.93
C GLU A 12 4.44 3.84 11.49
N SER A 13 5.38 3.63 10.57
CA SER A 13 5.04 3.30 9.17
C SER A 13 4.43 1.90 9.05
N LEU A 14 4.94 0.93 9.82
CA LEU A 14 4.32 -0.40 9.96
C LEU A 14 2.87 -0.30 10.45
N ARG A 15 2.64 0.42 11.56
CA ARG A 15 1.32 0.60 12.14
C ARG A 15 0.37 1.32 11.18
N THR A 16 0.87 2.33 10.47
CA THR A 16 0.10 3.09 9.49
C THR A 16 -0.37 2.19 8.35
N LEU A 17 0.52 1.36 7.78
CA LEU A 17 0.15 0.41 6.75
C LEU A 17 -0.92 -0.56 7.27
N ARG A 18 -0.71 -1.14 8.45
CA ARG A 18 -1.66 -2.09 9.04
C ARG A 18 -3.07 -1.50 9.20
N LEU A 19 -3.15 -0.28 9.73
CA LEU A 19 -4.42 0.40 9.95
C LEU A 19 -5.08 0.82 8.64
N ARG A 20 -4.30 1.29 7.65
CA ARG A 20 -4.80 1.61 6.31
C ARG A 20 -5.45 0.40 5.65
N MET A 21 -4.91 -0.79 5.87
CA MET A 21 -5.46 -2.04 5.35
C MET A 21 -6.61 -2.61 6.19
N GLY A 22 -6.95 -1.98 7.33
CA GLY A 22 -7.99 -2.47 8.23
C GLY A 22 -7.62 -3.76 8.97
N TRP A 23 -6.34 -4.05 9.14
CA TRP A 23 -5.88 -5.31 9.72
C TRP A 23 -5.61 -5.22 11.23
N SER A 24 -5.89 -6.32 11.94
CA SER A 24 -5.38 -6.54 13.29
C SER A 24 -3.90 -6.91 13.26
N LYS A 25 -3.20 -6.87 14.40
CA LYS A 25 -1.80 -7.31 14.49
C LYS A 25 -1.63 -8.77 14.04
N SER A 26 -2.54 -9.65 14.44
CA SER A 26 -2.56 -11.06 14.04
C SER A 26 -2.79 -11.27 12.54
N GLU A 27 -3.59 -10.40 11.92
CA GLU A 27 -3.89 -10.47 10.49
C GLU A 27 -2.69 -9.99 9.64
N LEU A 28 -1.95 -8.99 10.11
CA LEU A 28 -0.66 -8.61 9.52
C LEU A 28 0.38 -9.73 9.70
N ALA A 29 0.48 -10.30 10.90
CA ALA A 29 1.40 -11.40 11.18
C ALA A 29 1.18 -12.60 10.24
N ARG A 30 -0.08 -12.96 9.98
CA ARG A 30 -0.45 -14.01 9.02
C ARG A 30 0.08 -13.72 7.61
N ARG A 31 -0.02 -12.47 7.14
CA ARG A 31 0.48 -12.06 5.81
C ARG A 31 2.00 -12.03 5.72
N LEU A 32 2.67 -11.67 6.81
CA LEU A 32 4.13 -11.64 6.90
C LEU A 32 4.75 -12.98 7.29
N HIS A 33 3.93 -14.03 7.47
CA HIS A 33 4.36 -15.35 7.92
C HIS A 33 5.16 -15.32 9.23
N CYS A 34 4.78 -14.45 10.16
CA CYS A 34 5.39 -14.30 11.48
C CYS A 34 4.36 -14.43 12.62
N SER A 35 4.81 -14.28 13.87
CA SER A 35 3.92 -14.30 15.03
C SER A 35 3.29 -12.91 15.28
N SER A 36 2.16 -12.86 15.98
CA SER A 36 1.59 -11.58 16.43
C SER A 36 2.49 -10.86 17.44
N GLU A 37 3.32 -11.60 18.19
CA GLU A 37 4.30 -11.05 19.13
C GLU A 37 5.44 -10.32 18.40
N ASP A 38 5.84 -10.79 17.22
CA ASP A 38 6.80 -10.08 16.37
C ASP A 38 6.25 -8.71 15.95
N VAL A 39 5.00 -8.68 15.47
CA VAL A 39 4.32 -7.43 15.07
C VAL A 39 4.17 -6.49 16.27
N ASP A 40 3.84 -7.02 17.45
CA ASP A 40 3.75 -6.26 18.69
C ASP A 40 5.09 -5.61 19.04
N SER A 41 6.16 -6.41 19.04
CA SER A 41 7.54 -5.97 19.33
C SER A 41 8.04 -4.91 18.34
N TRP A 42 7.68 -5.02 17.06
CA TRP A 42 8.01 -4.02 16.04
C TRP A 42 7.21 -2.73 16.24
N GLU A 43 5.89 -2.80 16.45
CA GLU A 43 5.05 -1.61 16.66
C GLU A 43 5.34 -0.87 17.97
N ASP A 44 5.86 -1.57 18.97
CA ASP A 44 6.29 -0.97 20.24
C ASP A 44 7.74 -0.42 20.16
N GLY A 45 8.50 -0.84 19.14
CA GLY A 45 9.89 -0.45 18.94
C GLY A 45 10.88 -1.21 19.83
N VAL A 46 10.47 -2.35 20.39
CA VAL A 46 11.33 -3.26 21.17
C VAL A 46 12.33 -3.97 20.24
N ARG A 47 11.88 -4.33 19.03
CA ARG A 47 12.67 -5.05 18.04
C ARG A 47 12.66 -4.30 16.71
N LEU A 48 13.80 -4.31 16.01
CA LEU A 48 13.87 -3.82 14.63
C LEU A 48 13.30 -4.85 13.66
N ILE A 49 12.68 -4.36 12.58
CA ILE A 49 12.14 -5.19 11.51
C ILE A 49 13.31 -5.76 10.69
N GLU A 50 13.29 -7.07 10.47
CA GLU A 50 14.31 -7.78 9.70
C GLU A 50 14.17 -7.49 8.18
N THR A 51 15.28 -7.53 7.45
CA THR A 51 15.30 -7.25 6.00
C THR A 51 14.30 -8.08 5.18
N PRO A 52 14.13 -9.40 5.39
CA PRO A 52 13.14 -10.17 4.63
C PRO A 52 11.71 -9.65 4.84
N ILE A 53 11.37 -9.27 6.08
CA ILE A 53 10.05 -8.73 6.41
C ILE A 53 9.84 -7.35 5.77
N LYS A 54 10.89 -6.52 5.70
CA LYS A 54 10.83 -5.22 5.01
C LYS A 54 10.44 -5.38 3.53
N SER A 55 11.01 -6.36 2.84
CA SER A 55 10.67 -6.64 1.44
C SER A 55 9.21 -7.08 1.28
N GLU A 56 8.68 -7.90 2.19
CA GLU A 56 7.26 -8.27 2.18
C GLU A 56 6.35 -7.06 2.44
N LEU A 57 6.73 -6.19 3.37
CA LEU A 57 6.00 -4.95 3.64
C LEU A 57 5.97 -4.01 2.42
N GLU A 58 7.05 -3.93 1.65
CA GLU A 58 7.09 -3.17 0.39
C GLU A 58 6.13 -3.73 -0.67
N ILE A 59 5.96 -5.05 -0.72
CA ILE A 59 4.98 -5.69 -1.61
C ILE A 59 3.56 -5.31 -1.16
N LEU A 60 3.26 -5.44 0.14
CA LEU A 60 1.95 -5.08 0.69
C LEU A 60 1.61 -3.60 0.51
N LEU A 61 2.60 -2.71 0.67
CA LEU A 61 2.43 -1.28 0.42
C LEU A 61 2.08 -1.00 -1.04
N ARG A 62 2.81 -1.60 -1.99
CA ARG A 62 2.53 -1.44 -3.43
C ARG A 62 1.12 -1.91 -3.78
N GLN A 63 0.69 -3.05 -3.25
CA GLN A 63 -0.69 -3.53 -3.44
C GLN A 63 -1.73 -2.54 -2.89
N ALA A 64 -1.46 -1.95 -1.73
CA ALA A 64 -2.34 -0.95 -1.13
C ALA A 64 -2.41 0.35 -1.96
N GLU A 65 -1.29 0.74 -2.58
CA GLU A 65 -1.21 1.88 -3.48
C GLU A 65 -1.93 1.63 -4.79
N GLU A 66 -1.74 0.47 -5.42
CA GLU A 66 -2.42 0.07 -6.64
C GLU A 66 -3.94 0.02 -6.45
N ALA A 67 -4.41 -0.60 -5.36
CA ALA A 67 -5.83 -0.65 -5.05
C ALA A 67 -6.43 0.75 -4.79
N CYS A 68 -5.67 1.63 -4.13
CA CYS A 68 -6.09 3.00 -3.91
C CYS A 68 -6.17 3.80 -5.22
N ASP A 69 -5.21 3.61 -6.11
CA ASP A 69 -5.17 4.24 -7.42
C ASP A 69 -6.33 3.75 -8.30
N GLU A 70 -6.65 2.46 -8.25
CA GLU A 70 -7.80 1.91 -8.97
C GLU A 70 -9.10 2.56 -8.48
N VAL A 71 -9.34 2.58 -7.17
CA VAL A 71 -10.54 3.23 -6.59
C VAL A 71 -10.60 4.71 -6.94
N LYS A 72 -9.47 5.41 -6.93
CA LYS A 72 -9.41 6.86 -7.19
C LYS A 72 -9.59 7.19 -8.67
N TYR A 73 -8.97 6.43 -9.57
CA TYR A 73 -8.80 6.83 -10.96
C TYR A 73 -9.63 6.01 -11.96
N ALA A 74 -10.08 4.80 -11.62
CA ALA A 74 -10.88 3.97 -12.54
C ALA A 74 -12.17 4.69 -13.01
N PRO A 75 -12.95 5.37 -12.14
CA PRO A 75 -14.16 6.06 -12.60
C PRO A 75 -13.85 7.17 -13.62
N PHE A 76 -12.71 7.84 -13.48
CA PHE A 76 -12.29 8.86 -14.45
C PHE A 76 -11.81 8.25 -15.76
N ALA A 77 -11.10 7.12 -15.69
CA ALA A 77 -10.67 6.38 -16.86
C ALA A 77 -11.88 5.90 -17.69
N GLU A 78 -12.90 5.33 -17.02
CA GLU A 78 -14.16 4.90 -17.64
C GLU A 78 -14.85 6.07 -18.34
N ASN A 79 -15.03 7.20 -17.63
CA ASN A 79 -15.65 8.39 -18.19
C ASN A 79 -14.91 8.94 -19.42
N GLU A 80 -13.58 8.92 -19.42
CA GLU A 80 -12.78 9.38 -20.55
C GLU A 80 -12.85 8.42 -21.75
N CYS A 81 -12.88 7.12 -21.50
CA CYS A 81 -13.13 6.12 -22.54
C CYS A 81 -14.49 6.34 -23.20
N ASP A 82 -15.54 6.53 -22.41
CA ASP A 82 -16.90 6.77 -22.93
C ASP A 82 -16.98 8.07 -23.74
N LYS A 83 -16.47 9.18 -23.20
CA LYS A 83 -16.51 10.50 -23.86
C LYS A 83 -15.77 10.52 -25.19
N LYS A 84 -14.66 9.79 -25.29
CA LYS A 84 -13.77 9.78 -26.46
C LYS A 84 -13.94 8.54 -27.34
N ALA A 85 -14.90 7.67 -27.01
CA ALA A 85 -15.12 6.37 -27.65
C ALA A 85 -13.82 5.54 -27.76
N LEU A 86 -13.04 5.48 -26.67
CA LEU A 86 -11.82 4.68 -26.59
C LEU A 86 -12.13 3.33 -25.94
N GLU A 87 -11.53 2.26 -26.46
CA GLU A 87 -11.62 0.93 -25.83
C GLU A 87 -10.75 0.82 -24.58
N GLN A 88 -9.64 1.57 -24.54
CA GLN A 88 -8.69 1.56 -23.44
C GLN A 88 -8.00 2.91 -23.31
N ILE A 89 -7.62 3.25 -22.08
CA ILE A 89 -6.77 4.40 -21.76
C ILE A 89 -5.71 3.97 -20.74
N HIS A 90 -4.50 4.49 -20.93
CA HIS A 90 -3.42 4.22 -19.99
C HIS A 90 -3.65 5.00 -18.68
N PHE A 91 -3.66 4.31 -17.55
CA PHE A 91 -3.96 4.92 -16.24
C PHE A 91 -3.06 6.11 -15.90
N SER A 92 -1.78 6.10 -16.28
CA SER A 92 -0.88 7.23 -16.00
C SER A 92 -1.36 8.55 -16.61
N ARG A 93 -2.06 8.50 -17.75
CA ARG A 93 -2.63 9.69 -18.38
C ARG A 93 -3.74 10.27 -17.50
N VAL A 94 -4.63 9.41 -17.01
CA VAL A 94 -5.74 9.80 -16.13
C VAL A 94 -5.20 10.38 -14.82
N LYS A 95 -4.11 9.82 -14.27
CA LYS A 95 -3.45 10.35 -13.07
C LYS A 95 -2.92 11.77 -13.27
N LEU A 96 -2.19 12.00 -14.37
CA LEU A 96 -1.62 13.31 -14.69
C LEU A 96 -2.69 14.40 -14.89
N ASP A 97 -3.87 14.03 -15.39
CA ASP A 97 -4.96 14.98 -15.60
C ASP A 97 -5.67 15.39 -14.28
N LEU A 98 -5.40 14.71 -13.16
CA LEU A 98 -6.08 14.87 -11.87
C LEU A 98 -5.17 15.31 -10.70
N GLU A 99 -3.85 15.39 -10.92
CA GLU A 99 -2.84 15.88 -9.97
C GLU A 99 -2.42 17.32 -10.27
#